data_AF-A0A0V8GIA1-F1
#
_entry.id   AF-A0A0V8GIA1-F1
#
_cell.length_a   1.000
_cell.length_b   1.000
_cell.length_c   1.000
_cell.angle_alpha   90.00
_cell.angle_beta   90.00
_cell.angle_gamma   90.00
#
_symmetry.space_group_name_H-M   'P 1'
#
loop_
_entity.id
_entity.type
_entity.pdbx_description
1 polymer ?
#
loop_
_entity_poly.entity_id
_entity_poly.type
_entity_poly.pdbx_seq_one_letter_code
_entity_poly.pdbx_strand_id
1 'polypeptide(L)'
;MRDMEEAIHALRLAANGKNELTANTYFRWQLNTTHPSVAEILMLFGSWQIALERAGIGQARLTFTKSEIIDALRQAREELDPFTSATYREWAQQKQAPSLTDIVHQFNSWQQALSEADILKERIQEMEQRIIESLLEAQGALPVLTSQTYTKWAAGQNRPTVATIARRYGSWSNALEIIGIEFPRKRWREEEVLDVLAAAVKETEHLTIASYQRFSIGRDAPSIGVITALFGSWRNALLVLEAQRPS
;
A
#
# COMPACT_ATOMS: atom_id res chain seq x y z
N MET A 1 -48.69 15.48 0.12
CA MET A 1 -47.30 15.18 0.50
C MET A 1 -47.38 14.50 1.85
N ARG A 2 -46.92 13.25 1.98
CA ARG A 2 -46.83 12.62 3.31
C ARG A 2 -45.69 13.28 4.09
N ASP A 3 -45.89 13.43 5.39
CA ASP A 3 -45.01 14.18 6.29
C ASP A 3 -43.82 13.33 6.76
N MET A 4 -42.67 13.96 7.04
CA MET A 4 -41.51 13.33 7.66
C MET A 4 -41.86 12.72 9.03
N GLU A 5 -42.80 13.31 9.76
CA GLU A 5 -43.27 12.77 11.05
C GLU A 5 -43.98 11.43 10.90
N GLU A 6 -44.81 11.27 9.85
CA GLU A 6 -45.52 10.01 9.57
C GLU A 6 -44.54 8.88 9.25
N ALA A 7 -43.49 9.19 8.48
CA ALA A 7 -42.43 8.25 8.15
C ALA A 7 -41.60 7.86 9.39
N ILE A 8 -41.25 8.80 10.27
CA ILE A 8 -40.57 8.53 11.54
C ILE A 8 -41.42 7.63 12.44
N HIS A 9 -42.72 7.92 12.54
CA HIS A 9 -43.64 7.12 13.34
C HIS A 9 -43.77 5.68 12.81
N ALA A 10 -43.90 5.52 11.49
CA ALA A 10 -43.96 4.21 10.84
C ALA A 10 -42.69 3.38 11.09
N LEU A 11 -41.51 4.00 11.00
CA LEU A 11 -40.23 3.35 11.30
C LEU A 11 -40.18 2.85 12.75
N ARG A 12 -40.63 3.66 13.72
CA ARG A 12 -40.68 3.27 15.13
C ARG A 12 -41.64 2.12 15.40
N LEU A 13 -42.82 2.14 14.77
CA LEU A 13 -43.78 1.03 14.86
C LEU A 13 -43.23 -0.26 14.26
N ALA A 14 -42.61 -0.19 13.09
CA ALA A 14 -42.03 -1.35 12.42
C ALA A 14 -40.85 -1.95 13.18
N ALA A 15 -40.03 -1.11 13.82
CA ALA A 15 -38.96 -1.56 14.70
C ALA A 15 -39.49 -2.26 15.96
N ASN A 16 -40.69 -1.92 16.43
CA ASN A 16 -41.36 -2.52 17.58
C ASN A 16 -40.44 -2.61 18.82
N GLY A 17 -39.73 -1.51 19.12
CA GLY A 17 -38.77 -1.43 20.22
C GLY A 17 -37.43 -2.14 20.00
N LYS A 18 -37.21 -2.78 18.85
CA LYS A 18 -35.88 -3.29 18.45
C LYS A 18 -35.00 -2.12 18.01
N ASN A 19 -33.71 -2.20 18.32
CA ASN A 19 -32.74 -1.19 17.89
C ASN A 19 -32.20 -1.43 16.47
N GLU A 20 -32.83 -2.32 15.71
CA GLU A 20 -32.40 -2.69 14.35
C GLU A 20 -33.62 -2.83 13.45
N LEU A 21 -33.56 -2.19 12.28
CA LEU A 21 -34.60 -2.26 11.27
C LEU A 21 -33.99 -2.10 9.88
N THR A 22 -33.95 -3.19 9.12
CA THR A 22 -33.48 -3.15 7.73
C THR A 22 -34.62 -2.69 6.80
N ALA A 23 -34.26 -2.14 5.64
CA ALA A 23 -35.24 -1.75 4.62
C ALA A 23 -36.10 -2.95 4.15
N ASN A 24 -35.52 -4.16 4.07
CA ASN A 24 -36.23 -5.38 3.67
C ASN A 24 -37.23 -5.83 4.76
N THR A 25 -36.82 -5.80 6.03
CA THR A 25 -37.73 -6.12 7.15
C THR A 25 -38.86 -5.10 7.27
N TYR A 26 -38.57 -3.81 7.06
CA TYR A 26 -39.60 -2.78 7.01
C TYR A 26 -40.55 -2.97 5.82
N PHE A 27 -40.02 -3.24 4.62
CA PHE A 27 -40.83 -3.47 3.43
C PHE A 27 -41.83 -4.62 3.64
N ARG A 28 -41.38 -5.74 4.22
CA ARG A 28 -42.25 -6.87 4.53
C ARG A 28 -43.33 -6.54 5.55
N TRP A 29 -43.00 -5.74 6.56
CA TRP A 29 -43.97 -5.23 7.53
C TRP A 29 -44.99 -4.29 6.87
N GLN A 30 -44.50 -3.40 6.00
CA GLN A 30 -45.29 -2.36 5.33
C GLN A 30 -46.34 -2.93 4.38
N LEU A 31 -46.11 -4.10 3.75
CA LEU A 31 -47.06 -4.76 2.85
C LEU A 31 -48.46 -4.99 3.44
N ASN A 32 -48.55 -5.06 4.78
CA ASN A 32 -49.82 -5.25 5.49
C ASN A 32 -50.33 -3.97 6.17
N THR A 33 -49.84 -2.80 5.76
CA THR A 33 -50.15 -1.50 6.39
C THR A 33 -50.38 -0.41 5.35
N THR A 34 -50.92 0.74 5.77
CA THR A 34 -51.06 1.93 4.92
C THR A 34 -49.90 2.93 5.02
N HIS A 35 -48.83 2.54 5.73
CA HIS A 35 -47.67 3.38 6.01
C HIS A 35 -46.79 3.65 4.77
N PRO A 36 -45.92 4.70 4.82
CA PRO A 36 -45.05 5.05 3.72
C PRO A 36 -44.16 3.88 3.28
N SER A 37 -44.02 3.73 1.97
CA SER A 37 -43.11 2.76 1.35
C SER A 37 -41.65 3.13 1.61
N VAL A 38 -40.75 2.14 1.45
CA VAL A 38 -39.30 2.39 1.52
C VAL A 38 -38.87 3.47 0.53
N ALA A 39 -39.46 3.50 -0.68
CA ALA A 39 -39.16 4.51 -1.69
C ALA A 39 -39.57 5.93 -1.24
N GLU A 40 -40.75 6.09 -0.64
CA GLU A 40 -41.20 7.37 -0.08
C GLU A 40 -40.29 7.83 1.07
N ILE A 41 -39.89 6.91 1.96
CA ILE A 41 -38.93 7.20 3.04
C ILE A 41 -37.58 7.64 2.48
N LEU A 42 -37.05 6.94 1.48
CA LEU A 42 -35.80 7.33 0.83
C LEU A 42 -35.90 8.68 0.11
N MET A 43 -37.04 9.00 -0.50
CA MET A 43 -37.26 10.32 -1.11
C MET A 43 -37.32 11.45 -0.07
N LEU A 44 -37.85 11.18 1.13
CA LEU A 44 -37.94 12.17 2.21
C LEU A 44 -36.61 12.42 2.92
N PHE A 45 -35.83 11.37 3.19
CA PHE A 45 -34.62 11.44 4.03
C PHE A 45 -33.31 11.30 3.24
N GLY A 46 -33.37 10.96 1.96
CA GLY A 46 -32.21 10.73 1.09
C GLY A 46 -31.50 9.39 1.34
N SER A 47 -31.51 8.88 2.57
CA SER A 47 -30.97 7.56 2.90
C SER A 47 -31.76 6.85 4.01
N TRP A 48 -31.72 5.51 3.98
CA TRP A 48 -32.34 4.68 5.02
C TRP A 48 -31.69 4.92 6.39
N GLN A 49 -30.37 5.12 6.40
CA GLN A 49 -29.62 5.36 7.64
C GLN A 49 -30.03 6.68 8.31
N ILE A 50 -30.20 7.76 7.53
CA ILE A 50 -30.71 9.05 8.06
C ILE A 50 -32.13 8.88 8.61
N ALA A 51 -32.99 8.12 7.91
CA ALA A 51 -34.35 7.87 8.36
C ALA A 51 -34.37 7.10 9.71
N LEU A 52 -33.53 6.07 9.86
CA LEU A 52 -33.36 5.33 11.12
C LEU A 52 -32.81 6.23 12.24
N GLU A 53 -31.81 7.07 11.95
CA GLU A 53 -31.23 8.01 12.90
C GLU A 53 -32.28 9.00 13.43
N ARG A 54 -33.08 9.59 12.53
CA ARG A 54 -34.21 10.48 12.89
C ARG A 54 -35.30 9.75 13.66
N ALA A 55 -35.49 8.46 13.39
CA ALA A 55 -36.39 7.62 14.14
C ALA A 55 -35.82 7.15 15.49
N GLY A 56 -34.53 7.37 15.77
CA GLY A 56 -33.85 6.90 16.98
C GLY A 56 -33.63 5.39 17.01
N ILE A 57 -33.60 4.75 15.83
CA ILE A 57 -33.41 3.31 15.66
C ILE A 57 -31.99 3.10 15.14
N GLY A 58 -31.25 2.14 15.70
CA GLY A 58 -29.86 1.90 15.31
C GLY A 58 -28.85 2.84 15.97
N GLN A 59 -29.31 3.70 16.89
CA GLN A 59 -28.41 4.29 17.88
C GLN A 59 -28.09 3.20 18.90
N ALA A 60 -27.15 2.31 18.57
CA ALA A 60 -26.42 1.63 19.62
C ALA A 60 -25.82 2.74 20.48
N ARG A 61 -26.13 2.76 21.79
CA ARG A 61 -25.30 3.54 22.72
C ARG A 61 -23.88 3.09 22.44
N LEU A 62 -23.04 3.99 21.92
CA LEU A 62 -21.66 3.67 21.64
C LEU A 62 -21.06 3.22 22.97
N THR A 63 -20.79 1.92 23.08
CA THR A 63 -20.24 1.32 24.30
C THR A 63 -18.85 1.88 24.59
N PHE A 64 -18.16 2.29 23.52
CA PHE A 64 -16.82 2.86 23.56
C PHE A 64 -16.75 4.16 22.76
N THR A 65 -16.11 5.14 23.38
CA THR A 65 -15.67 6.39 22.75
C THR A 65 -14.48 6.15 21.83
N LYS A 66 -14.20 7.12 20.95
CA LYS A 66 -13.00 7.09 20.10
C LYS A 66 -11.70 6.98 20.92
N SER A 67 -11.62 7.67 22.06
CA SER A 67 -10.43 7.62 22.92
C SER A 67 -10.20 6.23 23.49
N GLU A 68 -11.24 5.60 24.04
CA GLU A 68 -11.14 4.24 24.59
C GLU A 68 -10.76 3.22 23.52
N ILE A 69 -11.22 3.40 22.28
CA ILE A 69 -10.80 2.57 21.15
C ILE A 69 -9.33 2.78 20.81
N ILE A 70 -8.85 4.03 20.78
CA ILE A 70 -7.43 4.33 20.53
C ILE A 70 -6.54 3.71 21.61
N ASP A 71 -6.93 3.84 22.89
CA ASP A 71 -6.19 3.28 24.01
C ASP A 71 -6.15 1.75 23.95
N ALA A 72 -7.27 1.10 23.63
CA ALA A 72 -7.35 -0.34 23.45
C ALA A 72 -6.48 -0.82 22.27
N LEU A 73 -6.44 -0.08 21.16
CA LEU A 73 -5.60 -0.40 20.00
C LEU A 73 -4.11 -0.30 20.34
N ARG A 74 -3.71 0.71 21.11
CA ARG A 74 -2.32 0.88 21.57
C ARG A 74 -1.92 -0.22 22.55
N GLN A 75 -2.77 -0.53 23.52
CA GLN A 75 -2.53 -1.63 24.46
C GLN A 75 -2.41 -2.97 23.72
N ALA A 76 -3.32 -3.26 22.80
CA ALA A 76 -3.27 -4.49 22.01
C ALA A 76 -2.01 -4.57 21.13
N ARG A 77 -1.52 -3.44 20.63
CA ARG A 77 -0.25 -3.37 19.88
C ARG A 77 0.95 -3.74 20.74
N GLU A 78 0.97 -3.36 22.01
CA GLU A 78 2.03 -3.73 22.96
C GLU A 78 1.96 -5.20 23.37
N GLU A 79 0.76 -5.75 23.52
CA GLU A 79 0.55 -7.12 24.00
C GLU A 79 0.60 -8.19 22.89
N LEU A 80 0.39 -7.82 21.62
CA LEU A 80 0.28 -8.77 20.50
C LEU A 80 1.41 -8.63 19.49
N ASP A 81 2.07 -9.75 19.19
CA ASP A 81 2.93 -9.92 18.02
C ASP A 81 2.63 -11.29 17.35
N PRO A 82 2.04 -11.34 16.13
CA PRO A 82 1.74 -10.21 15.25
C PRO A 82 0.47 -9.46 15.63
N PHE A 83 0.52 -8.13 15.57
CA PHE A 83 -0.65 -7.26 15.72
C PHE A 83 -1.44 -7.18 14.39
N THR A 84 -2.57 -7.89 14.33
CA THR A 84 -3.46 -7.98 13.15
C THR A 84 -4.90 -7.84 13.58
N SER A 85 -5.83 -7.60 12.65
CA SER A 85 -7.26 -7.57 12.98
C SER A 85 -7.78 -8.92 13.50
N ALA A 86 -7.16 -10.04 13.10
CA ALA A 86 -7.51 -11.38 13.58
C ALA A 86 -7.06 -11.58 15.03
N THR A 87 -5.78 -11.31 15.33
CA THR A 87 -5.24 -11.42 16.69
C THR A 87 -5.86 -10.40 17.64
N TYR A 88 -6.16 -9.19 17.16
CA TYR A 88 -6.92 -8.20 17.92
C TYR A 88 -8.33 -8.69 18.27
N ARG A 89 -9.03 -9.36 17.34
CA ARG A 89 -10.39 -9.87 17.60
C ARG A 89 -10.40 -10.85 18.78
N GLU A 90 -9.43 -11.74 18.83
CA GLU A 90 -9.28 -12.72 19.92
C GLU A 90 -8.92 -12.01 21.24
N TRP A 91 -7.98 -11.07 21.19
CA TRP A 91 -7.59 -10.26 22.35
C TRP A 91 -8.75 -9.44 22.91
N ALA A 92 -9.54 -8.81 22.03
CA ALA A 92 -10.67 -7.98 22.43
C ALA A 92 -11.76 -8.80 23.13
N GLN A 93 -12.00 -10.04 22.71
CA GLN A 93 -12.93 -10.94 23.39
C GLN A 93 -12.47 -11.28 24.81
N GLN A 94 -11.17 -11.52 25.01
CA GLN A 94 -10.61 -11.87 26.32
C GLN A 94 -10.58 -10.67 27.28
N LYS A 95 -10.30 -9.47 26.76
CA LYS A 95 -10.14 -8.24 27.54
C LYS A 95 -11.42 -7.40 27.66
N GLN A 96 -12.54 -7.87 27.11
CA GLN A 96 -13.79 -7.10 26.97
C GLN A 96 -13.55 -5.72 26.30
N ALA A 97 -12.65 -5.69 25.33
CA ALA A 97 -12.26 -4.48 24.61
C ALA A 97 -13.20 -4.23 23.41
N PRO A 98 -13.11 -3.06 22.76
CA PRO A 98 -13.93 -2.73 21.59
C PRO A 98 -13.78 -3.76 20.48
N SER A 99 -14.90 -4.23 19.94
CA SER A 99 -14.91 -5.17 18.81
C SER A 99 -14.49 -4.49 17.51
N LEU A 100 -14.19 -5.29 16.48
CA LEU A 100 -13.94 -4.75 15.14
C LEU A 100 -15.14 -3.96 14.60
N THR A 101 -16.37 -4.34 14.99
CA THR A 101 -17.59 -3.64 14.62
C THR A 101 -17.63 -2.26 15.26
N ASP A 102 -17.30 -2.16 16.55
CA ASP A 102 -17.23 -0.87 17.27
C ASP A 102 -16.19 0.07 16.62
N ILE A 103 -15.04 -0.49 16.25
CA ILE A 103 -13.97 0.24 15.55
C ILE A 103 -14.45 0.76 14.20
N VAL A 104 -15.08 -0.10 13.38
CA VAL A 104 -15.59 0.28 12.05
C VAL A 104 -16.70 1.33 12.17
N HIS A 105 -17.59 1.23 13.17
CA HIS A 105 -18.63 2.22 13.40
C HIS A 105 -18.07 3.60 13.74
N GLN A 106 -17.00 3.67 14.54
CA GLN A 106 -16.43 4.94 15.02
C GLN A 106 -15.42 5.57 14.05
N PHE A 107 -14.63 4.74 13.36
CA PHE A 107 -13.50 5.17 12.54
C PHE A 107 -13.67 4.82 11.06
N ASN A 108 -14.82 4.29 10.66
CA ASN A 108 -15.14 3.87 9.28
C ASN A 108 -14.35 2.63 8.79
N SER A 109 -13.12 2.43 9.26
CA SER A 109 -12.31 1.25 8.97
C SER A 109 -11.24 0.98 10.03
N TRP A 110 -10.78 -0.27 10.11
CA TRP A 110 -9.63 -0.66 10.92
C TRP A 110 -8.36 0.15 10.57
N GLN A 111 -8.10 0.37 9.28
CA GLN A 111 -6.91 1.13 8.85
C GLN A 111 -6.97 2.59 9.30
N GLN A 112 -8.14 3.22 9.22
CA GLN A 112 -8.32 4.59 9.70
C GLN A 112 -8.17 4.67 11.22
N ALA A 113 -8.70 3.70 11.96
CA ALA A 113 -8.49 3.61 13.41
C ALA A 113 -7.01 3.49 13.77
N LEU A 114 -6.25 2.63 13.07
CA LEU A 114 -4.80 2.52 13.27
C LEU A 114 -4.03 3.78 12.86
N SER A 115 -4.55 4.56 11.92
CA SER A 115 -3.99 5.86 11.54
C SER A 115 -4.23 6.90 12.63
N GLU A 116 -5.44 7.00 13.16
CA GLU A 116 -5.79 7.94 14.25
C GLU A 116 -5.13 7.54 15.58
N ALA A 117 -4.80 6.27 15.77
CA ALA A 117 -4.03 5.79 16.92
C ALA A 117 -2.50 5.99 16.79
N ASP A 118 -2.00 6.56 15.68
CA ASP A 118 -0.59 6.70 15.30
C ASP A 118 0.19 5.39 15.07
N ILE A 119 -0.45 4.23 15.16
CA ILE A 119 0.18 2.90 15.01
C ILE A 119 0.72 2.69 13.59
N LEU A 120 0.02 3.16 12.55
CA LEU A 120 0.52 3.04 11.17
C LEU A 120 1.79 3.85 10.95
N LYS A 121 1.89 5.02 11.57
CA LYS A 121 3.05 5.92 11.46
C LYS A 121 4.27 5.29 12.15
N GLU A 122 4.09 4.79 13.36
CA GLU A 122 5.13 4.06 14.11
C GLU A 122 5.63 2.85 13.32
N ARG A 123 4.72 2.02 12.79
CA ARG A 123 5.09 0.85 11.98
C ARG A 123 5.91 1.23 10.74
N ILE A 124 5.59 2.36 10.12
CA ILE A 124 6.35 2.88 8.99
C ILE A 124 7.75 3.30 9.42
N GLN A 125 7.88 4.02 10.53
CA GLN A 125 9.17 4.47 11.08
C GLN A 125 10.05 3.28 11.50
N GLU A 126 9.48 2.28 12.19
CA GLU A 126 10.17 1.03 12.54
C GLU A 126 10.70 0.30 11.30
N MET A 127 9.89 0.23 10.24
CA MET A 127 10.31 -0.39 8.98
C MET A 127 11.45 0.40 8.32
N GLU A 128 11.39 1.73 8.32
CA GLU A 128 12.47 2.57 7.79
C GLU A 128 13.76 2.39 8.57
N GLN A 129 13.68 2.39 9.90
CA GLN A 129 14.82 2.15 10.77
C GLN A 129 15.47 0.78 10.47
N ARG A 130 14.65 -0.28 10.38
CA ARG A 130 15.14 -1.62 10.01
C ARG A 130 15.81 -1.66 8.64
N ILE A 131 15.31 -0.90 7.67
CA ILE A 131 15.94 -0.79 6.34
C ILE A 131 17.30 -0.11 6.45
N ILE A 132 17.38 1.03 7.13
CA ILE A 132 18.62 1.79 7.30
C ILE A 132 19.67 0.95 8.01
N GLU A 133 19.33 0.36 9.15
CA GLU A 133 20.23 -0.51 9.92
C GLU A 133 20.73 -1.69 9.08
N SER A 134 19.83 -2.37 8.36
CA SER A 134 20.21 -3.51 7.52
C SER A 134 21.15 -3.13 6.37
N LEU A 135 20.98 -1.94 5.79
CA LEU A 135 21.85 -1.45 4.71
C LEU A 135 23.22 -1.02 5.23
N LEU A 136 23.28 -0.37 6.39
CA LEU A 136 24.54 0.02 7.03
C LEU A 136 25.35 -1.20 7.50
N GLU A 137 24.68 -2.18 8.10
CA GLU A 137 25.33 -3.44 8.49
C GLU A 137 25.84 -4.21 7.27
N ALA A 138 25.06 -4.27 6.19
CA ALA A 138 25.49 -4.90 4.95
C ALA A 138 26.68 -4.16 4.31
N GLN A 139 26.73 -2.83 4.37
CA GLN A 139 27.85 -2.04 3.88
C GLN A 139 29.15 -2.35 4.66
N GLY A 140 29.07 -2.52 5.98
CA GLY A 140 30.22 -2.89 6.79
C GLY A 140 30.67 -4.35 6.62
N ALA A 141 29.75 -5.26 6.31
CA ALA A 141 30.03 -6.68 6.18
C ALA A 141 30.45 -7.13 4.77
N LEU A 142 30.03 -6.41 3.72
CA LEU A 142 30.25 -6.79 2.33
C LEU A 142 31.35 -5.92 1.69
N PRO A 143 32.30 -6.51 0.93
CA PRO A 143 33.30 -5.74 0.21
C PRO A 143 32.66 -4.87 -0.88
N VAL A 144 31.54 -5.30 -1.45
CA VAL A 144 30.76 -4.55 -2.44
C VAL A 144 29.27 -4.75 -2.18
N LEU A 145 28.57 -3.65 -1.89
CA LEU A 145 27.13 -3.65 -1.67
C LEU A 145 26.37 -3.48 -3.00
N THR A 146 25.91 -4.60 -3.55
CA THR A 146 24.99 -4.67 -4.69
C THR A 146 23.67 -5.28 -4.22
N SER A 147 22.60 -5.12 -5.00
CA SER A 147 21.33 -5.78 -4.69
C SER A 147 21.47 -7.30 -4.59
N GLN A 148 22.34 -7.92 -5.41
CA GLN A 148 22.59 -9.36 -5.39
C GLN A 148 23.38 -9.81 -4.16
N THR A 149 24.45 -9.09 -3.81
CA THR A 149 25.26 -9.41 -2.62
C THR A 149 24.47 -9.19 -1.33
N TYR A 150 23.66 -8.12 -1.28
CA TYR A 150 22.73 -7.90 -0.18
C TYR A 150 21.68 -9.02 -0.07
N THR A 151 21.07 -9.44 -1.19
CA THR A 151 20.06 -10.51 -1.17
C THR A 151 20.64 -11.81 -0.61
N LYS A 152 21.89 -12.14 -0.97
CA LYS A 152 22.59 -13.31 -0.42
C LYS A 152 22.91 -13.14 1.06
N TRP A 153 23.38 -11.97 1.47
CA TRP A 153 23.72 -11.65 2.86
C TRP A 153 22.50 -11.66 3.78
N ALA A 154 21.38 -11.12 3.32
CA ALA A 154 20.11 -11.04 4.05
C ALA A 154 19.32 -12.36 4.04
N ALA A 155 19.72 -13.34 3.23
CA ALA A 155 19.00 -14.61 3.10
C ALA A 155 18.96 -15.36 4.45
N GLY A 156 17.76 -15.81 4.84
CA GLY A 156 17.56 -16.50 6.11
C GLY A 156 17.60 -15.62 7.36
N GLN A 157 17.78 -14.30 7.21
CA GLN A 157 17.69 -13.34 8.30
C GLN A 157 16.35 -12.59 8.25
N ASN A 158 15.89 -12.06 9.39
CA ASN A 158 14.69 -11.20 9.45
C ASN A 158 15.00 -9.77 8.96
N ARG A 159 15.58 -9.65 7.76
CA ARG A 159 16.04 -8.41 7.14
C ARG A 159 15.07 -7.98 6.03
N PRO A 160 14.91 -6.68 5.75
CA PRO A 160 14.10 -6.20 4.63
C PRO A 160 14.66 -6.70 3.30
N THR A 161 13.78 -7.13 2.40
CA THR A 161 14.17 -7.55 1.05
C THR A 161 14.51 -6.36 0.15
N VAL A 162 15.25 -6.57 -0.94
CA VAL A 162 15.50 -5.55 -1.96
C VAL A 162 14.19 -4.95 -2.49
N ALA A 163 13.14 -5.77 -2.65
CA ALA A 163 11.83 -5.31 -3.10
C ALA A 163 11.14 -4.41 -2.05
N THR A 164 11.26 -4.74 -0.76
CA THR A 164 10.76 -3.91 0.35
C THR A 164 11.46 -2.55 0.36
N ILE A 165 12.79 -2.55 0.23
CA ILE A 165 13.62 -1.35 0.19
C ILE A 165 13.26 -0.48 -1.02
N ALA A 166 13.19 -1.08 -2.21
CA ALA A 166 12.81 -0.37 -3.43
C ALA A 166 11.39 0.18 -3.39
N ARG A 167 10.43 -0.53 -2.78
CA ARG A 167 9.06 -0.01 -2.61
C ARG A 167 9.02 1.22 -1.71
N ARG A 168 9.87 1.27 -0.68
CA ARG A 168 9.92 2.42 0.26
C ARG A 168 10.60 3.63 -0.36
N TYR A 169 11.74 3.42 -1.01
CA TYR A 169 12.60 4.50 -1.53
C TYR A 169 12.48 4.69 -3.05
N GLY A 170 11.51 4.06 -3.71
CA GLY A 170 11.34 4.09 -5.18
C GLY A 170 12.31 3.18 -5.95
N SER A 171 13.56 3.04 -5.53
CA SER A 171 14.51 2.07 -6.08
C SER A 171 15.63 1.71 -5.09
N TRP A 172 16.33 0.61 -5.34
CA TRP A 172 17.53 0.23 -4.56
C TRP A 172 18.60 1.32 -4.59
N SER A 173 18.92 1.84 -5.77
CA SER A 173 19.92 2.90 -5.94
C SER A 173 19.54 4.19 -5.23
N ASN A 174 18.26 4.56 -5.26
CA ASN A 174 17.76 5.74 -4.54
C ASN A 174 17.80 5.55 -3.02
N ALA A 175 17.53 4.33 -2.53
CA ALA A 175 17.69 4.02 -1.11
C ALA A 175 19.13 4.26 -0.63
N LEU A 176 20.11 3.72 -1.37
CA LEU A 176 21.53 3.92 -1.03
C LEU A 176 21.95 5.39 -1.12
N GLU A 177 21.46 6.12 -2.12
CA GLU A 177 21.75 7.55 -2.29
C GLU A 177 21.18 8.42 -1.17
N ILE A 178 19.92 8.20 -0.79
CA ILE A 178 19.28 8.92 0.32
C ILE A 178 19.99 8.64 1.65
N ILE A 179 20.46 7.40 1.87
CA ILE A 179 21.17 6.99 3.09
C ILE A 179 22.65 7.44 3.05
N GLY A 180 23.16 7.85 1.89
CA GLY A 180 24.57 8.25 1.72
C GLY A 180 25.54 7.08 1.66
N ILE A 181 25.06 5.88 1.30
CA ILE A 181 25.91 4.71 1.10
C ILE A 181 26.54 4.79 -0.29
N GLU A 182 27.87 4.81 -0.36
CA GLU A 182 28.56 4.70 -1.64
C GLU A 182 28.36 3.29 -2.23
N PHE A 183 27.97 3.25 -3.50
CA PHE A 183 27.84 2.00 -4.25
C PHE A 183 28.54 2.14 -5.60
N PRO A 184 29.07 1.04 -6.14
CA PRO A 184 29.72 1.05 -7.44
C PRO A 184 28.69 1.41 -8.52
N ARG A 185 28.60 2.70 -8.84
CA ARG A 185 28.02 3.15 -10.09
C ARG A 185 29.10 2.96 -11.14
N LYS A 186 29.03 1.90 -11.96
CA LYS A 186 29.77 1.93 -13.22
C LYS A 186 29.16 3.04 -14.07
N ARG A 187 29.78 4.22 -14.02
CA ARG A 187 29.44 5.35 -14.89
C ARG A 187 30.03 5.05 -16.25
N TRP A 188 29.17 4.69 -17.18
CA TRP A 188 29.55 4.54 -18.57
C TRP A 188 29.73 5.92 -19.19
N ARG A 189 30.89 6.16 -19.79
CA ARG A 189 31.10 7.31 -20.67
C ARG A 189 30.69 6.96 -22.09
N GLU A 190 30.39 7.99 -22.89
CA GLU A 190 29.99 7.78 -24.29
C GLU A 190 31.03 6.96 -25.06
N GLU A 191 32.32 7.23 -24.87
CA GLU A 191 33.40 6.51 -25.55
C GLU A 191 33.41 5.02 -25.20
N GLU A 192 33.22 4.68 -23.93
CA GLU A 192 33.19 3.29 -23.45
C GLU A 192 31.98 2.53 -23.98
N VAL A 193 30.84 3.21 -24.12
CA VAL A 193 29.66 2.62 -24.74
C VAL A 193 29.88 2.38 -26.23
N LEU A 194 30.52 3.33 -26.93
CA LEU A 194 30.83 3.21 -28.35
C LEU A 194 31.83 2.07 -28.61
N ASP A 195 32.82 1.87 -27.75
CA ASP A 195 33.74 0.74 -27.83
C ASP A 195 33.02 -0.61 -27.73
N VAL A 196 32.09 -0.74 -26.77
CA VAL A 196 31.28 -1.95 -26.61
C VAL A 196 30.33 -2.17 -27.78
N LEU A 197 29.71 -1.10 -28.30
CA LEU A 197 28.87 -1.19 -29.49
C LEU A 197 29.70 -1.56 -30.74
N ALA A 198 30.92 -1.03 -30.89
CA ALA A 198 31.83 -1.38 -31.97
C ALA A 198 32.19 -2.88 -31.93
N ALA A 199 32.48 -3.41 -30.73
CA ALA A 199 32.70 -4.83 -30.53
C ALA A 199 31.46 -5.66 -30.89
N ALA A 200 30.26 -5.22 -30.48
CA ALA A 200 29.01 -5.88 -30.80
C ALA A 200 28.76 -5.93 -32.33
N VAL A 201 29.05 -4.85 -33.07
CA VAL A 201 28.92 -4.86 -34.55
C VAL A 201 29.90 -5.86 -35.20
N LYS A 202 31.09 -6.05 -34.63
CA LYS A 202 32.04 -7.04 -35.17
C LYS A 202 31.57 -8.49 -34.97
N GLU A 203 30.85 -8.75 -33.89
CA GLU A 203 30.37 -10.10 -33.53
C GLU A 203 28.96 -10.42 -34.05
N THR A 204 28.20 -9.41 -34.49
CA THR A 204 26.84 -9.60 -35.02
C THR A 204 26.73 -9.02 -36.42
N GLU A 205 26.24 -9.80 -37.39
CA GLU A 205 25.99 -9.31 -38.76
C GLU A 205 25.09 -8.08 -38.79
N HIS A 206 24.06 -8.05 -37.94
CA HIS A 206 23.10 -6.95 -37.83
C HIS A 206 22.91 -6.58 -36.36
N LEU A 207 23.37 -5.39 -35.97
CA LEU A 207 23.25 -4.92 -34.60
C LEU A 207 21.85 -4.33 -34.35
N THR A 208 20.95 -5.18 -33.87
CA THR A 208 19.61 -4.82 -33.37
C THR A 208 19.62 -4.77 -31.84
N ILE A 209 18.59 -4.16 -31.23
CA ILE A 209 18.43 -4.21 -29.76
C ILE A 209 18.43 -5.67 -29.25
N ALA A 210 17.74 -6.57 -29.95
CA ALA A 210 17.63 -7.97 -29.56
C ALA A 210 18.96 -8.73 -29.70
N SER A 211 19.72 -8.49 -30.77
CA SER A 211 21.04 -9.10 -30.95
C SER A 211 22.06 -8.53 -29.95
N TYR A 212 21.99 -7.23 -29.65
CA TYR A 212 22.80 -6.61 -28.60
C TYR A 212 22.48 -7.16 -27.22
N GLN A 213 21.19 -7.35 -26.88
CA GLN A 213 20.80 -7.94 -25.60
C GLN A 213 21.42 -9.32 -25.45
N ARG A 214 21.38 -10.16 -26.49
CA ARG A 214 22.07 -11.46 -26.49
C ARG A 214 23.58 -11.33 -26.33
N PHE A 215 24.19 -10.37 -27.02
CA PHE A 215 25.61 -10.06 -26.88
C PHE A 215 25.97 -9.62 -25.44
N SER A 216 25.15 -8.79 -24.80
CA SER A 216 25.45 -8.24 -23.47
C SER A 216 25.38 -9.26 -22.33
N ILE A 217 24.74 -10.42 -22.52
CA ILE A 217 24.57 -11.43 -21.48
C ILE A 217 25.94 -11.95 -21.02
N GLY A 218 26.25 -11.76 -19.73
CA GLY A 218 27.49 -12.22 -19.13
C GLY A 218 28.74 -11.41 -19.50
N ARG A 219 28.58 -10.30 -20.23
CA ARG A 219 29.66 -9.38 -20.60
C ARG A 219 29.61 -8.10 -19.77
N ASP A 220 30.75 -7.45 -19.62
CA ASP A 220 30.82 -6.11 -19.04
C ASP A 220 30.37 -5.09 -20.11
N ALA A 221 29.05 -4.94 -20.26
CA ALA A 221 28.40 -4.13 -21.29
C ALA A 221 27.29 -3.25 -20.69
N PRO A 222 27.04 -2.04 -21.24
CA PRO A 222 25.97 -1.17 -20.76
C PRO A 222 24.59 -1.76 -21.07
N SER A 223 23.60 -1.47 -20.23
CA SER A 223 22.22 -1.82 -20.55
C SER A 223 21.67 -0.91 -21.66
N ILE A 224 20.62 -1.34 -22.36
CA ILE A 224 19.90 -0.48 -23.32
C ILE A 224 19.49 0.86 -22.68
N GLY A 225 19.07 0.83 -21.41
CA GLY A 225 18.70 2.04 -20.67
C GLY A 225 19.86 3.03 -20.52
N VAL A 226 21.08 2.53 -20.26
CA VAL A 226 22.30 3.36 -20.19
C VAL A 226 22.62 3.97 -21.56
N ILE A 227 22.53 3.17 -22.62
CA ILE A 227 22.77 3.64 -24.00
C ILE A 227 21.76 4.72 -24.39
N THR A 228 20.47 4.52 -24.10
CA THR A 228 19.45 5.53 -24.40
C THR A 228 19.59 6.78 -23.54
N ALA A 229 20.06 6.66 -22.29
CA ALA A 229 20.27 7.81 -21.42
C ALA A 229 21.43 8.69 -21.89
N LEU A 230 22.51 8.10 -22.41
CA LEU A 230 23.68 8.82 -22.91
C LEU A 230 23.42 9.43 -24.30
N PHE A 231 22.85 8.68 -25.23
CA PHE A 231 22.71 9.11 -26.63
C PHE A 231 21.31 9.61 -27.00
N GLY A 232 20.38 9.64 -26.03
CA GLY A 232 18.96 9.98 -26.22
C GLY A 232 18.13 8.88 -26.88
N SER A 233 18.72 8.08 -27.78
CA SER A 233 18.07 6.91 -28.37
C SER A 233 19.07 5.87 -28.88
N TRP A 234 18.63 4.62 -29.02
CA TRP A 234 19.43 3.55 -29.64
C TRP A 234 19.89 3.91 -31.06
N ARG A 235 19.00 4.53 -31.85
CA ARG A 235 19.33 4.97 -33.21
C ARG A 235 20.42 6.03 -33.21
N ASN A 236 20.37 7.00 -32.30
CA ASN A 236 21.40 8.02 -32.19
C ASN A 236 22.75 7.41 -31.80
N ALA A 237 22.76 6.44 -30.88
CA ALA A 237 23.98 5.74 -30.50
C ALA A 237 24.65 5.06 -31.72
N LEU A 238 23.86 4.43 -32.60
CA LEU A 238 24.38 3.84 -33.84
C LEU A 238 24.84 4.89 -34.86
N LEU A 239 24.15 6.02 -34.99
CA LEU A 239 24.58 7.12 -35.87
C LEU A 239 25.93 7.71 -35.42
N VAL A 240 26.10 7.93 -34.12
CA VAL A 240 27.38 8.40 -33.56
C VAL A 240 28.48 7.37 -33.78
N LEU A 241 28.17 6.08 -33.61
CA LEU A 241 29.12 4.99 -33.88
C LEU A 241 29.54 4.93 -35.36
N GLU A 242 28.61 5.09 -36.29
CA GLU A 242 28.90 5.12 -37.74
C GLU A 242 29.75 6.33 -38.13
N ALA A 243 29.48 7.50 -37.54
CA ALA A 243 30.25 8.72 -37.80
C ALA A 243 31.70 8.65 -37.32
N GLN A 244 32.03 7.75 -36.38
CA GLN A 244 33.39 7.55 -35.86
C GLN A 244 34.20 6.49 -36.63
N ARG A 245 33.61 5.80 -37.61
CA ARG A 245 34.37 4.83 -38.44
C ARG A 245 35.19 5.58 -39.50
N PRO A 246 36.52 5.42 -39.55
CA PRO A 246 37.30 5.95 -40.66
C PRO A 246 36.89 5.25 -41.96
N SER A 247 36.73 6.05 -43.02
CA SER A 247 36.41 5.59 -44.38
C SER A 247 37.50 4.71 -44.98
#